data_AF-A0A7S1UZT8-F1
#
_entry.id   AF-A0A7S1UZT8-F1
#
_cell.length_a   1.000
_cell.length_b   1.000
_cell.length_c   1.000
_cell.angle_alpha   90.00
_cell.angle_beta   90.00
_cell.angle_gamma   90.00
#
_symmetry.space_group_name_H-M   'P 1'
#
loop_
_entity.id
_entity.type
_entity.pdbx_description
1 polymer ?
#
loop_
_entity_poly.entity_id
_entity_poly.type
_entity_poly.pdbx_seq_one_letter_code
_entity_poly.pdbx_strand_id
1 'polypeptide(L)'
;TEALRRIGRTLRVLIEGPSHHPHTNGGATNCLPYLQYIRHMRQRPEIVASLDSPAADLESSYLDHLQRPLQPLCDNLEFSTYETFEKDPVKYAEYQKATHMAVSDFASTYSTKVISILVAGAGRGPLVTAALKAVVGSKVSSQISIYAVEKNPSAVVYLQSMARHDPLWKRFNVVVVEADMRDMKRSMVNVVADIVITELLGSFGDNELSPECIESLYKTGCIRQSCVCIPSHYASYLAPVSSLRLHSE
;
A
#
# COMPACT_ATOMS: atom_id res chain seq x y z
N THR A 1 21.62 24.25 5.38
CA THR A 1 21.53 22.80 5.12
C THR A 1 20.10 22.32 5.21
N GLU A 2 19.35 22.57 6.28
CA GLU A 2 17.92 22.18 6.35
C GLU A 2 16.95 23.21 5.74
N ALA A 3 17.18 24.51 5.94
CA ALA A 3 16.35 25.55 5.33
C ALA A 3 16.35 25.50 3.79
N LEU A 4 17.47 25.09 3.18
CA LEU A 4 17.58 24.92 1.72
C LEU A 4 16.63 23.85 1.19
N ARG A 5 16.33 22.80 1.98
CA ARG A 5 15.33 21.76 1.66
C ARG A 5 13.89 22.22 1.81
N ARG A 6 13.65 23.52 2.00
CA ARG A 6 12.32 24.12 2.12
C ARG A 6 12.11 25.29 1.17
N ILE A 7 13.20 25.87 0.65
CA ILE A 7 13.17 27.02 -0.26
C ILE A 7 12.50 26.62 -1.58
N GLY A 8 11.49 27.40 -1.97
CA GLY A 8 10.71 27.14 -3.18
C GLY A 8 9.54 26.19 -2.98
N ARG A 9 9.37 25.64 -1.76
CA ARG A 9 8.26 24.76 -1.40
C ARG A 9 7.46 25.31 -0.23
N THR A 10 8.04 25.33 0.98
CA THR A 10 7.40 25.89 2.19
C THR A 10 8.01 27.22 2.64
N LEU A 11 9.15 27.61 2.09
CA LEU A 11 9.81 28.89 2.36
C LEU A 11 9.98 29.70 1.08
N ARG A 12 9.69 31.00 1.17
CA ARG A 12 10.06 32.00 0.16
C ARG A 12 11.26 32.79 0.67
N VAL A 13 12.06 33.28 -0.27
CA VAL A 13 13.29 34.02 0.03
C VAL A 13 13.08 35.49 -0.31
N LEU A 14 13.46 36.35 0.63
CA LEU A 14 13.52 37.79 0.46
C LEU A 14 14.98 38.22 0.65
N ILE A 15 15.51 39.04 -0.27
CA ILE A 15 16.87 39.59 -0.19
C ILE A 15 16.73 41.09 0.01
N GLU A 16 17.20 41.59 1.15
CA GLU A 16 17.08 43.00 1.54
C GLU A 16 18.44 43.62 1.79
N GLY A 17 18.49 44.96 1.72
CA GLY A 17 19.69 45.76 1.97
C GLY A 17 20.52 46.08 0.74
N PRO A 18 21.51 46.99 0.88
CA PRO A 18 22.43 47.32 -0.19
C PRO A 18 23.40 46.16 -0.47
N SER A 19 23.82 46.01 -1.72
CA SER A 19 24.83 45.01 -2.06
C SER A 19 26.21 45.37 -1.49
N HIS A 20 26.83 44.43 -0.77
CA HIS A 20 28.21 44.51 -0.33
C HIS A 20 29.23 43.96 -1.35
N HIS A 21 28.76 43.35 -2.43
CA HIS A 21 29.59 42.74 -3.47
C HIS A 21 29.40 43.54 -4.77
N PRO A 22 30.31 44.48 -5.08
CA PRO A 22 30.20 45.28 -6.30
C PRO A 22 30.30 44.36 -7.52
N HIS A 23 29.29 44.41 -8.38
CA HIS A 23 29.20 43.56 -9.56
C HIS A 23 28.63 44.37 -10.72
N THR A 24 29.29 44.32 -11.89
CA THR A 24 28.88 45.08 -13.08
C THR A 24 27.50 44.66 -13.61
N ASN A 25 27.11 43.41 -13.37
CA ASN A 25 25.81 42.84 -13.74
C ASN A 25 24.98 42.47 -12.51
N GLY A 26 24.84 43.39 -11.55
CA GLY A 26 24.11 43.16 -10.29
C GLY A 26 22.58 43.24 -10.39
N GLY A 27 22.03 43.60 -11.55
CA GLY A 27 20.60 43.93 -11.71
C GLY A 27 20.23 45.26 -11.04
N ALA A 28 18.94 45.61 -11.05
CA ALA A 28 18.47 46.93 -10.57
C ALA A 28 18.79 47.21 -9.09
N THR A 29 18.90 46.18 -8.25
CA THR A 29 19.21 46.28 -6.81
C THR A 29 20.67 45.97 -6.48
N ASN A 30 21.50 45.63 -7.48
CA ASN A 30 22.83 45.05 -7.31
C ASN A 30 22.88 43.71 -6.54
N CYS A 31 21.72 43.11 -6.22
CA CYS A 31 21.61 41.89 -5.43
C CYS A 31 21.37 40.61 -6.26
N LEU A 32 21.39 40.70 -7.60
CA LEU A 32 21.20 39.54 -8.48
C LEU A 32 22.17 38.38 -8.17
N PRO A 33 23.48 38.60 -7.88
CA PRO A 33 24.40 37.51 -7.57
C PRO A 33 24.00 36.69 -6.33
N TYR A 34 23.39 37.32 -5.32
CA TYR A 34 22.91 36.63 -4.11
C TYR A 34 21.72 35.71 -4.46
N LEU A 35 20.78 36.21 -5.28
CA LEU A 35 19.66 35.40 -5.76
C LEU A 35 20.14 34.21 -6.60
N GLN A 36 21.11 34.45 -7.50
CA GLN A 36 21.73 33.40 -8.30
C GLN A 36 22.43 32.36 -7.42
N TYR A 37 23.15 32.80 -6.39
CA TYR A 37 23.78 31.89 -5.45
C TYR A 37 22.76 31.04 -4.69
N ILE A 38 21.66 31.62 -4.21
CA ILE A 38 20.58 30.87 -3.56
C ILE A 38 19.95 29.84 -4.51
N ARG A 39 19.72 30.22 -5.77
CA ARG A 39 19.23 29.30 -6.81
C ARG A 39 20.23 28.17 -7.07
N HIS A 40 21.51 28.49 -7.18
CA HIS A 40 22.58 27.50 -7.34
C HIS A 40 22.63 26.54 -6.14
N MET A 41 22.52 27.04 -4.91
CA MET A 41 22.47 26.22 -3.69
C MET A 41 21.26 25.29 -3.65
N ARG A 42 20.10 25.73 -4.18
CA ARG A 42 18.90 24.90 -4.32
C ARG A 42 19.03 23.82 -5.41
N GLN A 43 19.85 24.07 -6.44
CA GLN A 43 20.10 23.12 -7.53
C GLN A 43 21.07 22.00 -7.16
N ARG A 44 21.63 22.01 -5.94
CA ARG A 44 22.50 20.93 -5.49
C ARG A 44 21.77 19.58 -5.51
N PRO A 45 22.43 18.48 -5.94
CA PRO A 45 21.78 17.19 -6.11
C PRO A 45 21.03 16.70 -4.87
N GLU A 46 21.59 16.91 -3.67
CA GLU A 46 20.97 16.50 -2.41
C GLU A 46 19.68 17.26 -2.06
N ILE A 47 19.52 18.48 -2.58
CA ILE A 47 18.31 19.30 -2.38
C ILE A 47 17.26 18.92 -3.41
N VAL A 48 17.64 18.77 -4.67
CA VAL A 48 16.75 18.33 -5.75
C VAL A 48 16.18 16.95 -5.43
N ALA A 49 17.01 16.00 -4.98
CA ALA A 49 16.56 14.66 -4.59
C ALA A 49 15.56 14.68 -3.42
N SER A 50 15.62 15.69 -2.55
CA SER A 50 14.71 15.84 -1.41
C SER A 50 13.41 16.57 -1.76
N LEU A 51 13.46 17.51 -2.72
CA LEU A 51 12.34 18.41 -2.99
C LEU A 51 11.55 18.07 -4.25
N ASP A 52 12.22 17.54 -5.27
CA ASP A 52 11.69 17.31 -6.62
C ASP A 52 11.77 15.83 -7.03
N SER A 53 11.83 14.93 -6.05
CA SER A 53 11.64 13.51 -6.35
C SER A 53 10.18 13.26 -6.71
N PRO A 54 9.87 12.22 -7.51
CA PRO A 54 8.48 11.88 -7.82
C PRO A 54 7.61 11.64 -6.57
N ALA A 55 8.21 11.11 -5.50
CA ALA A 55 7.54 10.94 -4.20
C ALA A 55 7.26 12.29 -3.54
N ALA A 56 8.25 13.18 -3.51
CA ALA A 56 8.08 14.53 -2.99
C ALA A 56 6.97 15.29 -3.74
N ASP A 57 6.96 15.23 -5.08
CA ASP A 57 5.92 15.88 -5.88
C ASP A 57 4.52 15.35 -5.57
N LEU A 58 4.39 14.02 -5.45
CA LEU A 58 3.14 13.36 -5.07
C LEU A 58 2.65 13.80 -3.68
N GLU A 59 3.56 13.86 -2.70
CA GLU A 59 3.25 14.24 -1.32
C GLU A 59 2.96 15.73 -1.16
N SER A 60 3.34 16.58 -2.12
CA SER A 60 3.37 18.03 -1.93
C SER A 60 2.01 18.65 -1.64
N SER A 61 0.92 18.11 -2.19
CA SER A 61 -0.44 18.56 -1.90
C SER A 61 -0.95 18.09 -0.53
N TYR A 62 -0.32 17.07 0.05
CA TYR A 62 -0.73 16.44 1.31
C TYR A 62 0.07 16.95 2.51
N LEU A 63 1.12 17.75 2.28
CA LEU A 63 1.95 18.30 3.36
C LEU A 63 1.12 19.15 4.34
N ASP A 64 1.10 18.70 5.59
CA ASP A 64 0.34 19.30 6.70
C ASP A 64 -1.18 19.38 6.44
N HIS A 65 -1.72 18.56 5.55
CA HIS A 65 -3.16 18.49 5.30
C HIS A 65 -3.79 17.35 6.12
N LEU A 66 -4.71 17.70 7.04
CA LEU A 66 -5.40 16.71 7.86
C LEU A 66 -6.42 15.93 7.04
N GLN A 67 -6.30 14.60 7.08
CA GLN A 67 -7.23 13.67 6.43
C GLN A 67 -7.82 12.73 7.48
N ARG A 68 -9.09 12.38 7.31
CA ARG A 68 -9.71 11.33 8.13
C ARG A 68 -9.15 9.98 7.70
N PRO A 69 -8.71 9.12 8.63
CA PRO A 69 -8.38 7.73 8.32
C PRO A 69 -9.57 7.05 7.63
N LEU A 70 -9.29 6.22 6.63
CA LEU A 70 -10.31 5.44 5.95
C LEU A 70 -10.92 4.42 6.92
N GLN A 71 -12.15 3.99 6.63
CA GLN A 71 -12.85 2.94 7.37
C GLN A 71 -13.43 1.89 6.41
N PRO A 72 -12.57 1.09 5.71
CA PRO A 72 -13.03 0.19 4.65
C PRO A 72 -13.99 -0.90 5.13
N LEU A 73 -13.98 -1.23 6.43
CA LEU A 73 -14.94 -2.18 7.00
C LEU A 73 -16.36 -1.59 7.05
N CYS A 74 -16.49 -0.33 7.44
CA CYS A 74 -17.78 0.37 7.52
C CYS A 74 -18.25 0.83 6.14
N ASP A 75 -17.35 1.43 5.37
CA ASP A 75 -17.68 2.14 4.13
C ASP A 75 -17.21 1.35 2.90
N ASN A 76 -18.02 1.40 1.83
CA ASN A 76 -17.59 0.87 0.54
C ASN A 76 -16.71 1.91 -0.15
N LEU A 77 -15.42 1.60 -0.32
CA LEU A 77 -14.46 2.47 -0.99
C LEU A 77 -14.81 2.71 -2.46
N GLU A 78 -14.49 3.91 -2.94
CA GLU A 78 -14.64 4.31 -4.34
C GLU A 78 -13.55 3.72 -5.24
N PHE A 79 -13.81 3.68 -6.54
CA PHE A 79 -12.88 3.15 -7.54
C PHE A 79 -11.55 3.91 -7.58
N SER A 80 -11.59 5.24 -7.42
CA SER A 80 -10.42 6.12 -7.37
C SER A 80 -9.50 5.80 -6.18
N THR A 81 -10.07 5.39 -5.05
CA THR A 81 -9.33 4.99 -3.86
C THR A 81 -8.51 3.73 -4.12
N TYR A 82 -9.12 2.70 -4.73
CA TYR A 82 -8.40 1.48 -5.11
C TYR A 82 -7.29 1.75 -6.13
N GLU A 83 -7.54 2.61 -7.12
CA GLU A 83 -6.52 2.97 -8.10
C GLU A 83 -5.31 3.64 -7.44
N THR A 84 -5.52 4.43 -6.40
CA THR A 84 -4.43 5.01 -5.62
C THR A 84 -3.64 3.93 -4.88
N PHE A 85 -4.32 2.97 -4.24
CA PHE A 85 -3.66 1.84 -3.57
C PHE A 85 -2.85 0.96 -4.52
N GLU A 86 -3.28 0.83 -5.77
CA GLU A 86 -2.65 -0.02 -6.78
C GLU A 86 -1.37 0.59 -7.37
N LYS A 87 -1.16 1.90 -7.19
CA LYS A 87 0.05 2.60 -7.65
C LYS A 87 1.29 2.33 -6.80
N ASP A 88 1.17 1.63 -5.67
CA ASP A 88 2.32 1.23 -4.86
C ASP A 88 2.90 -0.12 -5.35
N PRO A 89 4.01 -0.12 -6.12
CA PRO A 89 4.59 -1.36 -6.62
C PRO A 89 5.30 -2.17 -5.52
N VAL A 90 5.79 -1.52 -4.46
CA VAL A 90 6.58 -2.16 -3.40
C VAL A 90 5.67 -3.03 -2.56
N LYS A 91 4.49 -2.51 -2.18
CA LYS A 91 3.49 -3.26 -1.42
C LYS A 91 3.20 -4.62 -2.05
N TYR A 92 2.78 -4.65 -3.32
CA TYR A 92 2.41 -5.91 -3.97
C TYR A 92 3.60 -6.81 -4.28
N ALA A 93 4.80 -6.25 -4.48
CA ALA A 93 6.02 -7.06 -4.63
C ALA A 93 6.37 -7.81 -3.33
N GLU A 94 6.25 -7.16 -2.17
CA GLU A 94 6.49 -7.80 -0.88
C GLU A 94 5.41 -8.85 -0.55
N TYR A 95 4.13 -8.57 -0.83
CA TYR A 95 3.07 -9.59 -0.71
C TYR A 95 3.29 -10.79 -1.64
N GLN A 96 3.74 -10.56 -2.89
CA GLN A 96 4.10 -11.63 -3.81
C GLN A 96 5.25 -12.49 -3.25
N LYS A 97 6.29 -11.84 -2.71
CA LYS A 97 7.44 -12.52 -2.11
C LYS A 97 7.05 -13.34 -0.89
N ALA A 98 6.27 -12.77 0.03
CA ALA A 98 5.77 -13.47 1.22
C ALA A 98 4.91 -14.69 0.84
N THR A 99 4.04 -14.53 -0.16
CA THR A 99 3.21 -15.64 -0.67
C THR A 99 4.06 -16.73 -1.30
N HIS A 100 5.11 -16.37 -2.05
CA HIS A 100 6.01 -17.33 -2.69
C HIS A 100 6.73 -18.18 -1.64
N MET A 101 7.22 -17.54 -0.57
CA MET A 101 7.86 -18.23 0.55
C MET A 101 6.88 -19.19 1.24
N ALA A 102 5.68 -18.72 1.61
CA ALA A 102 4.67 -19.55 2.25
C ALA A 102 4.28 -20.77 1.39
N VAL A 103 4.03 -20.57 0.09
CA VAL A 103 3.69 -21.67 -0.83
C VAL A 103 4.83 -22.68 -0.97
N SER A 104 6.07 -22.21 -1.04
CA SER A 104 7.25 -23.09 -1.15
C SER A 104 7.47 -23.93 0.11
N ASP A 105 7.28 -23.32 1.29
CA ASP A 105 7.39 -24.00 2.58
C ASP A 105 6.28 -25.07 2.72
N PHE A 106 5.04 -24.75 2.32
CA PHE A 106 3.95 -25.73 2.30
C PHE A 106 4.22 -26.88 1.33
N ALA A 107 4.73 -26.60 0.13
CA ALA A 107 5.01 -27.61 -0.89
C ALA A 107 6.12 -28.58 -0.46
N SER A 108 7.17 -28.06 0.17
CA SER A 108 8.26 -28.88 0.70
C SER A 108 7.81 -29.78 1.85
N THR A 109 6.87 -29.31 2.66
CA THR A 109 6.33 -30.06 3.80
C THR A 109 5.24 -31.06 3.39
N TYR A 110 4.40 -30.71 2.40
CA TYR A 110 3.21 -31.48 2.02
C TYR A 110 3.10 -31.65 0.49
N SER A 111 3.94 -32.52 -0.07
CA SER A 111 4.12 -32.68 -1.52
C SER A 111 2.87 -33.07 -2.33
N THR A 112 1.85 -33.70 -1.73
CA THR A 112 0.66 -34.20 -2.46
C THR A 112 -0.63 -33.44 -2.14
N LYS A 113 -0.55 -32.42 -1.29
CA LYS A 113 -1.74 -31.72 -0.77
C LYS A 113 -2.10 -30.54 -1.67
N VAL A 114 -3.40 -30.33 -1.87
CA VAL A 114 -3.91 -29.08 -2.46
C VAL A 114 -3.61 -27.93 -1.50
N ILE A 115 -2.89 -26.91 -1.96
CA ILE A 115 -2.62 -25.70 -1.17
C ILE A 115 -3.75 -24.72 -1.43
N SER A 116 -4.48 -24.35 -0.38
CA SER A 116 -5.58 -23.38 -0.49
C SER A 116 -5.18 -22.02 0.04
N ILE A 117 -5.35 -20.98 -0.78
CA ILE A 117 -5.06 -19.58 -0.48
C ILE A 117 -6.38 -18.81 -0.43
N LEU A 118 -6.61 -18.07 0.64
CA LEU A 118 -7.76 -17.18 0.80
C LEU A 118 -7.25 -15.74 0.88
N VAL A 119 -7.63 -14.91 -0.08
CA VAL A 119 -7.38 -13.47 -0.06
C VAL A 119 -8.63 -12.79 0.50
N ALA A 120 -8.54 -12.31 1.75
CA ALA A 120 -9.66 -11.69 2.46
C ALA A 120 -9.56 -10.16 2.41
N GLY A 121 -10.60 -9.52 1.85
CA GLY A 121 -10.51 -8.10 1.46
C GLY A 121 -9.75 -7.97 0.14
N ALA A 122 -10.22 -8.66 -0.90
CA ALA A 122 -9.52 -8.73 -2.18
C ALA A 122 -9.52 -7.40 -2.96
N GLY A 123 -10.40 -6.46 -2.64
CA GLY A 123 -10.56 -5.20 -3.36
C GLY A 123 -10.78 -5.46 -4.85
N ARG A 124 -9.98 -4.82 -5.71
CA ARG A 124 -9.99 -5.08 -7.17
C ARG A 124 -9.04 -6.20 -7.61
N GLY A 125 -8.46 -6.95 -6.68
CA GLY A 125 -7.66 -8.14 -6.95
C GLY A 125 -6.14 -7.99 -7.16
N PRO A 126 -5.45 -6.88 -6.79
CA PRO A 126 -4.00 -6.82 -6.95
C PRO A 126 -3.28 -7.86 -6.07
N LEU A 127 -3.77 -8.14 -4.84
CA LEU A 127 -3.24 -9.21 -3.99
C LEU A 127 -3.50 -10.61 -4.57
N VAL A 128 -4.67 -10.84 -5.16
CA VAL A 128 -4.99 -12.10 -5.84
C VAL A 128 -4.00 -12.32 -7.00
N THR A 129 -3.75 -11.28 -7.78
CA THR A 129 -2.80 -11.32 -8.90
C THR A 129 -1.36 -11.53 -8.40
N ALA A 130 -0.95 -10.87 -7.32
CA ALA A 130 0.34 -11.08 -6.67
C ALA A 130 0.50 -12.53 -6.20
N ALA A 131 -0.53 -13.10 -5.55
CA ALA A 131 -0.52 -14.49 -5.11
C ALA A 131 -0.41 -15.48 -6.29
N LEU A 132 -1.13 -15.24 -7.39
CA LEU A 132 -1.03 -16.06 -8.60
C LEU A 132 0.36 -16.00 -9.22
N LYS A 133 0.97 -14.81 -9.31
CA LYS A 133 2.35 -14.63 -9.78
C LYS A 133 3.35 -15.36 -8.89
N ALA A 134 3.17 -15.29 -7.57
CA ALA A 134 4.00 -16.00 -6.60
C ALA A 134 3.96 -17.52 -6.81
N VAL A 135 2.74 -18.06 -6.98
CA VAL A 135 2.48 -19.47 -7.27
C VAL A 135 3.15 -19.89 -8.58
N VAL A 136 2.98 -19.14 -9.67
CA VAL A 136 3.64 -19.43 -10.96
C VAL A 136 5.16 -19.42 -10.82
N GLY A 137 5.71 -18.47 -10.06
CA GLY A 137 7.15 -18.38 -9.80
C GLY A 137 7.70 -19.52 -8.93
N SER A 138 6.89 -20.09 -8.04
CA SER A 138 7.31 -21.16 -7.12
C SER A 138 7.57 -22.51 -7.81
N LYS A 139 7.03 -22.72 -9.03
CA LYS A 139 7.11 -23.99 -9.78
C LYS A 139 6.66 -25.21 -8.98
N VAL A 140 5.81 -25.01 -7.98
CA VAL A 140 5.26 -26.07 -7.14
C VAL A 140 4.33 -26.96 -7.97
N SER A 141 4.43 -28.28 -7.77
CA SER A 141 3.62 -29.30 -8.44
C SER A 141 2.24 -29.48 -7.80
N SER A 142 2.08 -29.02 -6.56
CA SER A 142 0.82 -29.10 -5.81
C SER A 142 -0.30 -28.35 -6.52
N GLN A 143 -1.50 -28.92 -6.48
CA GLN A 143 -2.70 -28.24 -6.94
C GLN A 143 -2.96 -27.02 -6.04
N ILE A 144 -3.33 -25.89 -6.64
CA ILE A 144 -3.58 -24.63 -5.93
C ILE A 144 -5.07 -24.28 -6.05
N SER A 145 -5.67 -23.79 -4.97
CA SER A 145 -7.03 -23.24 -4.97
C SER A 145 -7.03 -21.86 -4.35
N ILE A 146 -7.44 -20.83 -5.10
CA ILE A 146 -7.44 -19.44 -4.64
C ILE A 146 -8.87 -18.91 -4.54
N TYR A 147 -9.19 -18.35 -3.38
CA TYR A 147 -10.46 -17.69 -3.09
C TYR A 147 -10.22 -16.18 -2.91
N ALA A 148 -10.96 -15.35 -3.63
CA ALA A 148 -10.96 -13.91 -3.48
C ALA A 148 -12.25 -13.49 -2.76
N VAL A 149 -12.14 -13.12 -1.48
CA VAL A 149 -13.28 -12.74 -0.64
C VAL A 149 -13.36 -11.22 -0.57
N GLU A 150 -14.51 -10.67 -0.90
CA GLU A 150 -14.74 -9.23 -0.87
C GLU A 150 -16.20 -8.94 -0.49
N LYS A 151 -16.41 -7.93 0.37
CA LYS A 151 -17.75 -7.52 0.81
C LYS A 151 -18.33 -6.41 -0.05
N ASN A 152 -17.49 -5.56 -0.64
CA ASN A 152 -17.92 -4.42 -1.44
C ASN A 152 -18.46 -4.93 -2.79
N PRO A 153 -19.77 -4.82 -3.07
CA PRO A 153 -20.36 -5.38 -4.28
C PRO A 153 -19.79 -4.77 -5.56
N SER A 154 -19.39 -3.50 -5.53
CA SER A 154 -18.77 -2.84 -6.69
C SER A 154 -17.41 -3.43 -7.03
N ALA A 155 -16.62 -3.79 -6.02
CA ALA A 155 -15.34 -4.46 -6.20
C ALA A 155 -15.53 -5.92 -6.65
N VAL A 156 -16.54 -6.62 -6.11
CA VAL A 156 -16.91 -7.98 -6.53
C VAL A 156 -17.22 -8.07 -8.02
N VAL A 157 -17.97 -7.11 -8.58
CA VAL A 157 -18.24 -7.08 -10.03
C VAL A 157 -16.94 -7.04 -10.84
N TYR A 158 -15.96 -6.26 -10.39
CA TYR A 158 -14.64 -6.21 -11.02
C TYR A 158 -13.90 -7.54 -10.90
N LEU A 159 -13.86 -8.13 -9.70
CA LEU A 159 -13.23 -9.44 -9.44
C LEU A 159 -13.85 -10.54 -10.30
N GLN A 160 -15.17 -10.56 -10.46
CA GLN A 160 -15.86 -11.52 -11.32
C GLN A 160 -15.49 -11.33 -12.80
N SER A 161 -15.32 -10.08 -13.25
CA SER A 161 -14.82 -9.80 -14.60
C SER A 161 -13.39 -10.33 -14.77
N MET A 162 -12.50 -10.08 -13.80
CA MET A 162 -11.13 -10.60 -13.79
C MET A 162 -11.11 -12.13 -13.84
N ALA A 163 -11.90 -12.82 -13.01
CA ALA A 163 -11.98 -14.27 -13.00
C ALA A 163 -12.41 -14.88 -14.36
N ARG A 164 -13.25 -14.18 -15.12
CA ARG A 164 -13.73 -14.65 -16.44
C ARG A 164 -12.76 -14.36 -17.58
N HIS A 165 -12.12 -13.20 -17.56
CA HIS A 165 -11.41 -12.65 -18.72
C HIS A 165 -9.89 -12.63 -18.57
N ASP A 166 -9.35 -12.51 -17.36
CA ASP A 166 -7.91 -12.51 -17.15
C ASP A 166 -7.33 -13.92 -17.36
N PRO A 167 -6.35 -14.10 -18.27
CA PRO A 167 -5.79 -15.42 -18.57
C PRO A 167 -5.16 -16.12 -17.36
N LEU A 168 -4.52 -15.36 -16.47
CA LEU A 168 -3.88 -15.90 -15.29
C LEU A 168 -4.92 -16.35 -14.26
N TRP A 169 -5.96 -15.54 -14.03
CA TRP A 169 -7.03 -15.91 -13.10
C TRP A 169 -7.82 -17.11 -13.60
N LYS A 170 -8.14 -17.14 -14.90
CA LYS A 170 -8.83 -18.26 -15.53
C LYS A 170 -8.03 -19.56 -15.47
N ARG A 171 -6.70 -19.49 -15.65
CA ARG A 171 -5.80 -20.66 -15.53
C ARG A 171 -5.90 -21.34 -14.16
N PHE A 172 -6.07 -20.56 -13.09
CA PHE A 172 -6.16 -21.07 -11.72
C PHE A 172 -7.60 -21.21 -11.21
N ASN A 173 -8.60 -20.91 -12.05
CA ASN A 173 -10.02 -20.95 -11.70
C ASN A 173 -10.31 -20.22 -10.38
N VAL A 174 -9.85 -18.96 -10.27
CA VAL A 174 -10.06 -18.14 -9.06
C VAL A 174 -11.53 -18.05 -8.72
N VAL A 175 -11.89 -18.40 -7.48
CA VAL A 175 -13.26 -18.35 -6.99
C VAL A 175 -13.48 -17.02 -6.27
N VAL A 176 -14.39 -16.20 -6.78
CA VAL A 176 -14.81 -14.94 -6.13
C VAL A 176 -15.95 -15.24 -5.17
N VAL A 177 -15.82 -14.78 -3.93
CA VAL A 177 -16.81 -14.95 -2.86
C VAL A 177 -17.25 -13.56 -2.39
N GLU A 178 -18.50 -13.22 -2.67
CA GLU A 178 -19.13 -12.00 -2.15
C GLU A 178 -19.60 -12.24 -0.72
N ALA A 179 -18.79 -11.81 0.24
CA ALA A 179 -19.09 -11.97 1.66
C ALA A 179 -18.24 -11.03 2.51
N ASP A 180 -18.77 -10.66 3.66
CA ASP A 180 -17.94 -10.22 4.78
C ASP A 180 -17.14 -11.44 5.29
N MET A 181 -15.83 -11.30 5.45
CA MET A 181 -14.96 -12.39 5.88
C MET A 181 -15.35 -12.94 7.27
N ARG A 182 -15.96 -12.10 8.11
CA ARG A 182 -16.43 -12.44 9.46
C ARG A 182 -17.63 -13.39 9.45
N ASP A 183 -18.45 -13.31 8.40
CA ASP A 183 -19.68 -14.09 8.23
C ASP A 183 -19.53 -15.24 7.21
N MET A 184 -18.29 -15.54 6.80
CA MET A 184 -18.05 -16.63 5.88
C MET A 184 -18.54 -17.96 6.45
N LYS A 185 -19.11 -18.78 5.56
CA LYS A 185 -19.60 -20.12 5.90
C LYS A 185 -18.74 -21.16 5.22
N ARG A 186 -18.56 -22.32 5.87
CA ARG A 186 -17.83 -23.46 5.30
C ARG A 186 -18.34 -23.88 3.92
N SER A 187 -19.63 -23.71 3.64
CA SER A 187 -20.23 -24.01 2.33
C SER A 187 -19.79 -23.08 1.20
N MET A 188 -19.17 -21.93 1.49
CA MET A 188 -18.68 -20.96 0.49
C MET A 188 -17.31 -21.33 -0.06
N VAL A 189 -16.58 -22.22 0.61
CA VAL A 189 -15.23 -22.65 0.24
C VAL A 189 -15.14 -24.18 0.20
N ASN A 190 -14.58 -24.74 -0.87
CA ASN A 190 -14.47 -26.19 -1.00
C ASN A 190 -13.34 -26.75 -0.12
N VAL A 191 -12.30 -25.95 0.13
CA VAL A 191 -11.10 -26.35 0.88
C VAL A 191 -10.90 -25.40 2.07
N VAL A 192 -10.38 -25.91 3.18
CA VAL A 192 -10.00 -25.07 4.33
C VAL A 192 -8.68 -24.42 3.98
N ALA A 193 -8.62 -23.08 4.00
CA ALA A 193 -7.45 -22.35 3.58
C ALA A 193 -6.24 -22.62 4.50
N ASP A 194 -5.10 -22.83 3.84
CA ASP A 194 -3.78 -23.04 4.45
C ASP A 194 -3.02 -21.72 4.59
N ILE A 195 -3.27 -20.79 3.66
CA ILE A 195 -2.66 -19.46 3.63
C ILE A 195 -3.79 -18.43 3.54
N VAL A 196 -3.73 -17.42 4.41
CA VAL A 196 -4.65 -16.29 4.42
C VAL A 196 -3.85 -15.03 4.11
N ILE A 197 -4.29 -14.26 3.13
CA ILE A 197 -3.67 -13.00 2.73
C ILE A 197 -4.68 -11.88 2.95
N THR A 198 -4.30 -10.86 3.69
CA THR A 198 -5.12 -9.69 3.98
C THR A 198 -4.29 -8.42 3.86
N GLU A 199 -4.90 -7.31 3.49
CA GLU A 199 -4.30 -5.97 3.57
C GLU A 199 -5.38 -5.03 4.14
N LEU A 200 -5.51 -5.07 5.46
CA LEU A 200 -6.55 -4.39 6.24
C LEU A 200 -5.91 -3.41 7.24
N LEU A 201 -4.71 -2.91 6.91
CA LEU A 201 -3.90 -2.11 7.81
C LEU A 201 -4.13 -0.63 7.55
N GLY A 202 -4.44 0.10 8.60
CA GLY A 202 -4.42 1.56 8.55
C GLY A 202 -3.03 2.12 8.88
N SER A 203 -2.89 3.44 8.82
CA SER A 203 -1.64 4.13 9.16
C SER A 203 -1.15 3.86 10.59
N PHE A 204 -2.04 3.47 11.50
CA PHE A 204 -1.73 3.08 12.88
C PHE A 204 -1.90 1.58 13.11
N GLY A 205 -1.70 0.77 12.07
CA GLY A 205 -1.79 -0.69 12.12
C GLY A 205 -3.24 -1.17 12.21
N ASP A 206 -3.74 -1.30 13.43
CA ASP A 206 -5.04 -1.92 13.75
C ASP A 206 -6.25 -0.99 13.63
N ASN A 207 -6.06 0.30 13.30
CA ASN A 207 -7.14 1.29 13.24
C ASN A 207 -8.16 1.11 12.08
N GLU A 208 -7.98 0.08 11.25
CA GLU A 208 -8.94 -0.38 10.23
C GLU A 208 -9.56 -1.75 10.59
N LEU A 209 -9.45 -2.16 11.86
CA LEU A 209 -10.07 -3.36 12.43
C LEU A 209 -9.57 -4.69 11.85
N SER A 210 -8.29 -4.73 11.43
CA SER A 210 -7.62 -5.96 11.01
C SER A 210 -7.73 -7.09 12.05
N PRO A 211 -7.47 -6.86 13.37
CA PRO A 211 -7.56 -7.92 14.36
C PRO A 211 -8.95 -8.57 14.42
N GLU A 212 -10.01 -7.77 14.48
CA GLU A 212 -11.39 -8.24 14.60
C GLU A 212 -11.83 -9.03 13.36
N CYS A 213 -11.39 -8.59 12.18
CA CYS A 213 -11.67 -9.26 10.91
C CYS A 213 -10.99 -10.63 10.83
N ILE A 214 -9.71 -10.70 11.17
CA ILE A 214 -8.92 -11.95 11.12
C ILE A 214 -9.35 -12.92 12.22
N GLU A 215 -9.59 -12.44 13.45
CA GLU A 215 -10.04 -13.27 14.56
C GLU A 215 -11.38 -13.94 14.24
N SER A 216 -12.32 -13.19 13.66
CA SER A 216 -13.61 -13.73 13.24
C SER A 216 -13.45 -14.80 12.17
N LEU A 217 -12.52 -14.61 11.22
CA LEU A 217 -12.25 -15.58 10.16
C LEU A 217 -11.80 -16.94 10.73
N TYR A 218 -11.02 -16.98 11.82
CA TYR A 218 -10.65 -18.22 12.51
C TYR A 218 -11.85 -18.97 13.11
N LYS A 219 -12.95 -18.26 13.41
CA LYS A 219 -14.19 -18.85 13.97
C LYS A 219 -15.11 -19.44 12.89
N THR A 220 -14.92 -19.08 11.62
CA THR A 220 -15.79 -19.51 10.50
C THR A 220 -15.61 -20.98 10.08
N GLY A 221 -14.48 -21.60 10.43
CA GLY A 221 -14.07 -22.91 9.89
C GLY A 221 -13.64 -22.88 8.42
N CYS A 222 -13.48 -21.69 7.81
CA CYS A 222 -12.97 -21.53 6.45
C CYS A 222 -11.44 -21.59 6.39
N ILE A 223 -10.74 -21.33 7.49
CA ILE A 223 -9.27 -21.33 7.60
C ILE A 223 -8.81 -22.32 8.69
N ARG A 224 -7.60 -22.86 8.55
CA ARG A 224 -7.01 -23.74 9.57
C ARG A 224 -6.49 -22.94 10.76
N GLN A 225 -6.53 -23.51 11.96
CA GLN A 225 -5.83 -22.92 13.12
C GLN A 225 -4.32 -22.81 12.91
N SER A 226 -3.76 -23.72 12.11
CA SER A 226 -2.35 -23.71 11.70
C SER A 226 -2.11 -22.95 10.39
N CYS A 227 -3.04 -22.11 9.93
CA CYS A 227 -2.85 -21.39 8.67
C CYS A 227 -1.74 -20.35 8.80
N VAL A 228 -1.04 -20.10 7.71
CA VAL A 228 -0.11 -18.97 7.61
C VAL A 228 -0.91 -17.73 7.27
N CYS A 229 -0.90 -16.73 8.15
CA CYS A 229 -1.50 -15.43 7.88
C CYS A 229 -0.43 -14.46 7.35
N ILE A 230 -0.74 -13.73 6.29
CA ILE A 230 0.10 -12.70 5.68
C ILE A 230 -0.74 -11.41 5.68
N PRO A 231 -0.36 -10.37 6.44
CA PRO A 231 0.79 -10.30 7.36
C PRO A 231 0.61 -11.19 8.59
N SER A 232 1.71 -11.70 9.14
CA SER A 232 1.70 -12.52 10.37
C SER A 232 1.79 -11.68 11.65
N HIS A 233 2.29 -10.45 11.53
CA HIS A 233 2.48 -9.52 12.64
C HIS A 233 2.54 -8.09 12.11
N TYR A 234 2.08 -7.15 12.93
CA TYR A 234 2.25 -5.71 12.75
C TYR A 234 2.28 -5.06 14.13
N ALA A 235 2.92 -3.88 14.21
CA ALA A 235 3.06 -3.13 15.45
C ALA A 235 2.89 -1.64 15.17
N SER A 236 2.18 -0.95 16.08
CA SER A 236 1.91 0.48 16.01
C SER A 236 2.98 1.24 16.79
N TYR A 237 3.44 2.37 16.24
CA TYR A 237 4.50 3.18 16.83
C TYR A 237 4.02 4.61 17.06
N LEU A 238 4.50 5.22 18.13
CA LEU A 238 4.23 6.61 18.49
C LEU A 238 5.54 7.36 18.70
N ALA A 239 5.57 8.62 18.26
CA ALA A 239 6.67 9.54 18.51
C ALA A 239 6.09 10.91 18.89
N PRO A 240 6.59 11.56 19.96
CA PRO A 240 6.19 12.93 20.27
C PRO A 240 6.66 13.87 19.15
N VAL A 241 5.78 14.74 18.70
CA VAL A 241 6.06 15.76 17.68
C VAL A 241 5.61 17.14 18.18
N SER A 242 6.23 18.19 17.66
CA SER A 242 5.82 19.58 17.92
C SER A 242 5.66 20.32 16.61
N SER A 243 4.44 20.74 16.30
CA SER A 243 4.13 21.55 15.12
C SER A 243 3.00 22.52 15.45
N LEU A 244 3.33 23.81 15.54
CA LEU A 244 2.32 24.85 15.75
C LEU A 244 1.30 24.89 14.61
N ARG A 245 1.76 24.63 13.38
CA ARG A 245 0.91 24.58 12.20
C ARG A 245 -0.15 23.49 12.34
N LEU A 246 0.26 22.24 12.58
CA LEU A 246 -0.68 21.13 12.72
C LEU A 246 -1.61 21.29 13.93
N HIS A 247 -1.13 21.92 15.01
CA HIS A 247 -1.98 22.20 16.19
C HIS A 247 -3.08 23.24 15.90
N SER A 248 -2.91 24.09 14.89
CA SER A 248 -3.86 25.15 14.53
C SER A 248 -4.86 24.79 13.43
N GLU A 249 -4.68 23.65 12.76
CA GLU A 249 -5.62 23.11 11.74
C GLU A 249 -6.87 22.52 12.40
#